data_AF-A0AA97F5Z6-F1
#
_entry.id   AF-A0AA97F5Z6-F1
#
_cell.length_a   1.000
_cell.length_b   1.000
_cell.length_c   1.000
_cell.angle_alpha   90.00
_cell.angle_beta   90.00
_cell.angle_gamma   90.00
#
_symmetry.space_group_name_H-M   'P 1'
#
loop_
_entity.id
_entity.type
_entity.pdbx_description
1 polymer ?
#
loop_
_entity_poly.entity_id
_entity_poly.type
_entity_poly.pdbx_seq_one_letter_code
_entity_poly.pdbx_strand_id
1 'polypeptide(L)'
;MPFHEKIAWAALLTIIGGFGAYFSSLIYAASTDTVSLDYFIGLLIVVVVGVVVVMIIATSAIAIMAREDAHANRDERDQMVSNRATSIAYFILLIGVIIAVFSVHLGAGLFWILNAILAVIVVSEAIRYGAKIWQYRQG
;
A
#
# COMPACT_ATOMS: atom_id res chain seq x y z
N MET A 1 21.22 -1.96 -5.98
CA MET A 1 19.88 -2.44 -5.59
C MET A 1 19.33 -3.24 -6.75
N PRO A 2 18.97 -4.52 -6.55
CA PRO A 2 18.31 -5.35 -7.54
C PRO A 2 17.07 -4.67 -8.11
N PHE A 3 16.71 -4.98 -9.36
CA PHE A 3 15.53 -4.43 -10.04
C PHE A 3 14.26 -4.55 -9.20
N HIS A 4 14.02 -5.71 -8.60
CA HIS A 4 12.87 -5.96 -7.73
C HIS A 4 12.92 -5.20 -6.39
N GLU A 5 14.12 -4.87 -5.87
CA GLU A 5 14.25 -4.02 -4.69
C GLU A 5 13.85 -2.57 -5.02
N LYS A 6 14.26 -2.04 -6.18
CA LYS A 6 13.89 -0.69 -6.63
C LYS A 6 12.37 -0.55 -6.80
N ILE A 7 11.72 -1.55 -7.38
CA ILE A 7 10.25 -1.57 -7.52
C ILE A 7 9.58 -1.63 -6.14
N ALA A 8 10.11 -2.44 -5.20
CA ALA A 8 9.56 -2.51 -3.86
C ALA A 8 9.66 -1.16 -3.12
N TRP A 9 10.77 -0.44 -3.27
CA TRP A 9 10.92 0.92 -2.75
C TRP A 9 9.95 1.90 -3.38
N ALA A 10 9.80 1.89 -4.71
CA ALA A 10 8.87 2.75 -5.42
C ALA A 10 7.43 2.51 -4.94
N ALA A 11 7.03 1.25 -4.79
CA ALA A 11 5.71 0.88 -4.29
C ALA A 11 5.48 1.33 -2.84
N LEU A 12 6.47 1.08 -1.97
CA LEU A 12 6.39 1.49 -0.57
C LEU A 12 6.21 3.01 -0.43
N LEU A 13 7.04 3.79 -1.10
CA LEU A 13 6.98 5.26 -1.05
C LEU A 13 5.68 5.80 -1.65
N THR A 14 5.21 5.21 -2.75
CA THR A 14 3.98 5.65 -3.41
C THR A 14 2.76 5.38 -2.51
N ILE A 15 2.71 4.22 -1.85
CA ILE A 15 1.61 3.88 -0.94
C ILE A 15 1.65 4.77 0.30
N ILE A 16 2.81 4.92 0.94
CA ILE A 16 2.94 5.77 2.13
C ILE A 16 2.60 7.23 1.80
N GLY A 17 3.11 7.75 0.68
CA GLY A 17 2.85 9.14 0.27
C GLY A 17 1.39 9.36 -0.12
N GLY A 18 0.84 8.53 -1.01
CA GLY A 18 -0.52 8.67 -1.51
C GLY A 18 -1.56 8.47 -0.41
N PHE A 19 -1.51 7.34 0.30
CA PHE A 19 -2.48 7.06 1.36
C PHE A 19 -2.22 7.87 2.63
N GLY A 20 -0.97 8.27 2.91
CA GLY A 20 -0.67 9.24 3.97
C GLY A 20 -1.39 10.56 3.73
N ALA A 21 -1.28 11.13 2.51
CA ALA A 21 -2.00 12.34 2.13
C ALA A 21 -3.53 12.16 2.20
N TYR A 22 -4.05 11.01 1.75
CA TYR A 22 -5.47 10.68 1.85
C TYR A 22 -5.96 10.67 3.31
N PHE A 23 -5.31 9.92 4.21
CA PHE A 23 -5.75 9.83 5.61
C PHE A 23 -5.59 11.15 6.35
N SER A 24 -4.52 11.91 6.09
CA SER A 24 -4.36 13.27 6.64
C SER A 24 -5.49 14.20 6.18
N SER A 25 -5.84 14.17 4.90
CA SER A 25 -6.94 14.99 4.34
C SER A 25 -8.30 14.57 4.89
N LEU A 26 -8.49 13.27 5.14
CA LEU A 26 -9.72 12.73 5.73
C LEU A 26 -9.87 13.14 7.19
N ILE A 27 -8.81 13.05 8.00
CA ILE A 27 -8.81 13.49 9.40
C ILE A 27 -9.06 15.00 9.48
N TYR A 28 -8.44 15.78 8.59
CA TYR A 28 -8.66 17.22 8.52
C TYR A 28 -10.12 17.57 8.17
N ALA A 29 -10.70 16.93 7.15
CA ALA A 29 -12.09 17.13 6.77
C ALA A 29 -13.06 16.70 7.90
N ALA A 30 -12.75 15.61 8.60
CA ALA A 30 -13.51 15.16 9.76
C ALA A 30 -13.48 16.16 10.93
N SER A 31 -12.37 16.89 11.11
CA SER A 31 -12.26 17.91 12.16
C SER A 31 -12.99 19.22 11.86
N THR A 32 -13.41 19.42 10.60
CA THR A 32 -14.05 20.66 10.13
C THR A 32 -15.52 20.46 9.74
N ASP A 33 -16.10 19.29 10.04
CA ASP A 33 -17.47 18.90 9.67
C ASP A 33 -17.78 19.01 8.16
N THR A 34 -16.77 19.02 7.30
CA THR A 34 -16.93 19.10 5.84
C THR A 34 -17.02 17.73 5.18
N VAL A 35 -17.29 16.67 5.94
CA VAL A 35 -17.29 15.29 5.43
C VAL A 35 -18.59 15.03 4.67
N SER A 36 -18.53 15.19 3.35
CA SER A 36 -19.56 14.71 2.43
C SER A 36 -19.12 13.39 1.77
N LEU A 37 -20.10 12.59 1.35
CA LEU A 37 -19.86 11.36 0.59
C LEU A 37 -19.10 11.67 -0.72
N ASP A 38 -19.44 12.77 -1.39
CA ASP A 38 -18.82 13.20 -2.64
C ASP A 38 -17.35 13.59 -2.46
N TYR A 39 -17.03 14.32 -1.37
CA TYR A 39 -15.65 14.65 -1.04
C TYR A 39 -14.82 13.38 -0.81
N PHE A 40 -15.39 12.40 -0.10
CA PHE A 40 -14.74 11.12 0.15
C PHE A 40 -14.48 10.33 -1.13
N ILE A 41 -15.50 10.18 -1.97
CA ILE A 41 -15.37 9.47 -3.25
C ILE A 41 -14.34 10.18 -4.14
N GLY A 42 -14.37 11.51 -4.21
CA GLY A 42 -13.39 12.30 -4.94
C GLY A 42 -11.96 12.07 -4.43
N LEU A 43 -11.75 12.13 -3.11
CA LEU A 43 -10.44 11.90 -2.50
C LEU A 43 -9.93 10.47 -2.75
N LEU A 44 -10.82 9.47 -2.67
CA LEU A 44 -10.50 8.07 -2.94
C LEU A 44 -10.09 7.86 -4.41
N ILE A 45 -10.83 8.45 -5.36
CA ILE A 45 -10.50 8.39 -6.79
C ILE A 45 -9.15 9.03 -7.04
N VAL A 46 -8.89 10.23 -6.49
CA VAL A 46 -7.62 10.94 -6.67
C VAL A 46 -6.46 10.11 -6.15
N VAL A 47 -6.55 9.53 -4.94
CA VAL A 47 -5.44 8.74 -4.40
C VAL A 47 -5.22 7.45 -5.18
N VAL A 48 -6.29 6.73 -5.55
CA VAL A 48 -6.16 5.47 -6.30
C VAL A 48 -5.57 5.73 -7.68
N VAL A 49 -6.11 6.67 -8.43
CA VAL A 49 -5.60 7.03 -9.77
C VAL A 49 -4.17 7.57 -9.65
N GLY A 50 -3.90 8.43 -8.68
CA GLY A 50 -2.57 8.99 -8.44
C GLY A 50 -1.53 7.90 -8.15
N VAL A 51 -1.83 6.97 -7.25
CA VAL A 51 -0.95 5.82 -6.94
C VAL A 51 -0.70 4.97 -8.19
N VAL A 52 -1.74 4.67 -8.98
CA VAL A 52 -1.60 3.90 -10.22
C VAL A 52 -0.70 4.62 -11.22
N VAL A 53 -0.95 5.91 -11.48
CA VAL A 53 -0.14 6.70 -12.42
C VAL A 53 1.32 6.77 -11.97
N VAL A 54 1.57 7.08 -10.69
CA VAL A 54 2.93 7.13 -10.15
C VAL A 54 3.62 5.77 -10.28
N MET A 55 2.93 4.67 -10.00
CA MET A 55 3.51 3.33 -10.13
C MET A 55 3.82 2.94 -11.57
N ILE A 56 2.97 3.33 -12.52
CA ILE A 56 3.23 3.11 -13.96
C ILE A 56 4.49 3.87 -14.38
N ILE A 57 4.59 5.15 -14.02
CA ILE A 57 5.74 6.01 -14.34
C ILE A 57 7.01 5.45 -13.70
N ALA A 58 6.97 5.14 -12.40
CA ALA A 58 8.13 4.64 -11.66
C ALA A 58 8.61 3.30 -12.23
N THR A 59 7.70 2.35 -12.48
CA THR A 59 8.07 1.03 -13.00
C THR A 59 8.63 1.14 -14.42
N SER A 60 8.03 1.99 -15.27
CA SER A 60 8.51 2.23 -16.64
C SER A 60 9.89 2.86 -16.65
N ALA A 61 10.13 3.87 -15.81
CA ALA A 61 11.44 4.52 -15.70
C ALA A 61 12.51 3.53 -15.21
N ILE A 62 12.20 2.73 -14.18
CA ILE A 62 13.13 1.71 -13.66
C ILE A 62 13.43 0.66 -14.74
N ALA A 63 12.44 0.21 -15.50
CA ALA A 63 12.61 -0.77 -16.58
C ALA A 63 13.48 -0.24 -17.73
N ILE A 64 13.34 1.04 -18.09
CA ILE A 64 14.19 1.67 -19.12
C ILE A 64 15.65 1.77 -18.65
N MET A 65 15.88 2.09 -17.37
CA MET A 65 17.22 2.25 -16.81
C MET A 65 17.93 0.92 -16.53
N ALA A 66 17.20 -0.18 -16.35
CA ALA A 66 17.72 -1.49 -15.99
C ALA A 66 17.31 -2.57 -17.02
N ARG A 67 17.46 -2.26 -18.31
CA ARG A 67 17.01 -3.11 -19.43
C ARG A 67 17.58 -4.54 -19.40
N GLU A 68 18.84 -4.70 -19.01
CA GLU A 68 19.50 -6.02 -18.94
C GLU A 68 18.92 -6.90 -17.82
N ASP A 69 18.64 -6.30 -16.65
CA ASP A 69 18.01 -6.98 -15.51
C ASP A 69 16.52 -7.25 -15.74
N ALA A 70 15.84 -6.43 -16.55
CA ALA A 70 14.41 -6.58 -16.84
C ALA A 70 14.08 -7.85 -17.66
N HIS A 71 15.07 -8.39 -18.38
CA HIS A 71 14.95 -9.64 -19.15
C HIS A 71 15.46 -10.86 -18.38
N ALA A 72 16.08 -10.68 -17.21
CA ALA A 72 16.47 -11.78 -16.36
C ALA A 72 15.21 -12.46 -15.80
N ASN A 73 15.12 -13.79 -15.96
CA ASN A 73 14.02 -14.56 -15.39
C ASN A 73 14.01 -14.41 -13.88
N ARG A 74 12.80 -14.33 -13.32
CA ARG A 74 12.59 -14.19 -11.88
C ARG A 74 13.14 -15.43 -11.17
N ASP A 75 14.23 -15.25 -10.44
CA ASP A 75 14.95 -16.33 -9.77
C ASP A 75 14.05 -17.00 -8.71
N GLU A 76 14.32 -18.27 -8.38
CA GLU A 76 13.60 -19.01 -7.33
C GLU A 76 13.63 -18.24 -6.00
N ARG A 77 14.74 -17.55 -5.75
CA ARG A 77 14.91 -16.67 -4.61
C ARG A 77 13.89 -15.53 -4.58
N ASP A 78 13.64 -14.85 -5.69
CA ASP A 78 12.71 -13.71 -5.75
C ASP A 78 11.26 -14.14 -5.50
N GLN A 79 10.93 -15.36 -5.90
CA GLN A 79 9.64 -15.97 -5.59
C GLN A 79 9.54 -16.26 -4.09
N MET A 80 10.58 -16.85 -3.50
CA MET A 80 10.61 -17.18 -2.08
C MET A 80 10.49 -15.92 -1.20
N VAL A 81 11.22 -14.85 -1.53
CA VAL A 81 11.13 -13.54 -0.86
C VAL A 81 9.71 -12.96 -0.97
N SER A 82 9.11 -13.02 -2.17
CA SER A 82 7.76 -12.52 -2.40
C SER A 82 6.73 -13.29 -1.58
N ASN A 83 6.83 -14.61 -1.52
CA ASN A 83 5.90 -15.47 -0.78
C ASN A 83 6.00 -15.22 0.72
N ARG A 84 7.22 -15.12 1.27
CA ARG A 84 7.44 -14.84 2.68
C ARG A 84 6.91 -13.47 3.09
N ALA A 85 7.19 -12.44 2.28
CA ALA A 85 6.66 -11.10 2.52
C ALA A 85 5.12 -11.06 2.47
N THR A 86 4.52 -11.81 1.54
CA THR A 86 3.07 -11.92 1.39
C THR A 86 2.44 -12.64 2.59
N SER A 87 3.07 -13.70 3.09
CA SER A 87 2.61 -14.40 4.29
C SER A 87 2.57 -13.49 5.52
N ILE A 88 3.63 -12.69 5.75
CA ILE A 88 3.66 -11.71 6.84
C ILE A 88 2.53 -10.68 6.68
N ALA A 89 2.41 -10.09 5.49
CA ALA A 89 1.38 -9.10 5.19
C ALA A 89 -0.04 -9.66 5.34
N TYR A 90 -0.25 -10.93 4.98
CA TYR A 90 -1.54 -11.60 5.11
C TYR A 90 -1.99 -11.70 6.57
N PHE A 91 -1.10 -12.06 7.51
CA PHE A 91 -1.47 -12.09 8.93
C PHE A 91 -1.84 -10.70 9.46
N ILE A 92 -1.13 -9.66 9.03
CA ILE A 92 -1.46 -8.27 9.40
C ILE A 92 -2.82 -7.86 8.84
N LEU A 93 -3.08 -8.18 7.58
CA LEU A 93 -4.37 -7.92 6.93
C LEU A 93 -5.50 -8.65 7.68
N LEU A 94 -5.33 -9.93 7.97
CA LEU A 94 -6.34 -10.74 8.66
C LEU A 94 -6.65 -10.18 10.05
N ILE A 95 -5.62 -9.93 10.87
CA ILE A 95 -5.79 -9.38 12.21
C ILE A 95 -6.44 -8.00 12.14
N GLY A 96 -5.96 -7.13 11.26
CA GLY A 96 -6.48 -5.77 11.13
C GLY A 96 -7.92 -5.74 10.65
N VAL A 97 -8.32 -6.60 9.71
CA VAL A 97 -9.71 -6.71 9.24
C VAL A 97 -10.61 -7.20 10.36
N ILE A 98 -10.18 -8.18 11.16
CA ILE A 98 -10.94 -8.63 12.34
C ILE A 98 -11.14 -7.47 13.32
N ILE A 99 -10.11 -6.68 13.60
CA ILE A 99 -10.22 -5.50 14.47
C ILE A 99 -11.18 -4.47 13.87
N ALA A 100 -11.08 -4.19 12.56
CA ALA A 100 -11.94 -3.24 11.87
C ALA A 100 -13.42 -3.68 11.91
N VAL A 101 -13.70 -4.97 11.70
CA VAL A 101 -15.07 -5.52 11.81
C VAL A 101 -15.54 -5.52 13.26
N PHE A 102 -14.68 -5.83 14.22
CA PHE A 102 -15.04 -5.81 15.64
C PHE A 102 -15.46 -4.40 16.11
N SER A 103 -14.91 -3.35 15.50
CA SER A 103 -15.28 -1.96 15.80
C SER A 103 -16.78 -1.65 15.60
N VAL A 104 -17.49 -2.44 14.79
CA VAL A 104 -18.97 -2.36 14.65
C VAL A 104 -19.65 -2.51 16.01
N HIS A 105 -19.18 -3.43 16.85
CA HIS A 105 -19.74 -3.69 18.17
C HIS A 105 -19.44 -2.56 19.17
N LEU A 106 -18.50 -1.68 18.84
CA LEU A 106 -18.18 -0.47 19.61
C LEU A 106 -18.97 0.75 19.11
N GLY A 107 -19.92 0.57 18.19
CA GLY A 107 -20.74 1.65 17.63
C GLY A 107 -20.04 2.47 16.53
N ALA A 108 -18.98 1.94 15.92
CA ALA A 108 -18.33 2.61 14.80
C ALA A 108 -19.30 2.77 13.62
N GLY A 109 -19.38 3.99 13.08
CA GLY A 109 -20.18 4.27 11.88
C GLY A 109 -19.59 3.61 10.63
N LEU A 110 -20.43 3.31 9.65
CA LEU A 110 -20.04 2.69 8.37
C LEU A 110 -18.86 3.41 7.70
N PHE A 111 -18.87 4.74 7.73
CA PHE A 111 -17.79 5.58 7.22
C PHE A 111 -16.42 5.24 7.83
N TRP A 112 -16.35 5.12 9.16
CA TRP A 112 -15.11 4.82 9.87
C TRP A 112 -14.66 3.38 9.65
N ILE A 113 -15.62 2.45 9.55
CA ILE A 113 -15.32 1.03 9.28
C ILE A 113 -14.69 0.86 7.89
N LEU A 114 -15.27 1.49 6.85
CA LEU A 114 -14.72 1.42 5.49
C LEU A 114 -13.29 1.98 5.43
N ASN A 115 -13.04 3.10 6.12
CA ASN A 115 -11.71 3.69 6.19
C ASN A 115 -10.74 2.88 7.04
N ALA A 116 -11.20 2.23 8.10
CA ALA A 116 -10.38 1.32 8.90
C ALA A 116 -9.95 0.11 8.06
N ILE A 117 -10.86 -0.50 7.30
CA ILE A 117 -10.53 -1.59 6.37
C ILE A 117 -9.50 -1.12 5.33
N LEU A 118 -9.72 0.05 4.72
CA LEU A 118 -8.77 0.62 3.77
C LEU A 118 -7.39 0.85 4.41
N ALA A 119 -7.35 1.39 5.64
CA ALA A 119 -6.11 1.62 6.38
C ALA A 119 -5.36 0.31 6.64
N VAL A 120 -6.07 -0.75 7.03
CA VAL A 120 -5.49 -2.08 7.24
C VAL A 120 -4.89 -2.62 5.94
N ILE A 121 -5.60 -2.49 4.82
CA ILE A 121 -5.09 -2.90 3.50
C ILE A 121 -3.78 -2.17 3.20
N VAL A 122 -3.78 -0.84 3.32
CA VAL A 122 -2.61 0.00 3.07
C VAL A 122 -1.42 -0.35 3.98
N VAL A 123 -1.67 -0.55 5.27
CA VAL A 123 -0.62 -0.92 6.24
C VAL A 123 -0.06 -2.31 5.92
N SER A 124 -0.92 -3.29 5.62
CA SER A 124 -0.48 -4.64 5.25
C SER A 124 0.40 -4.61 4.00
N GLU A 125 0.05 -3.75 3.05
CA GLU A 125 0.77 -3.58 1.79
C GLU A 125 2.12 -2.89 1.98
N ALA A 126 2.16 -1.84 2.81
CA ALA A 126 3.41 -1.18 3.20
C ALA A 126 4.35 -2.16 3.91
N ILE A 127 3.83 -2.99 4.81
CA ILE A 127 4.64 -4.02 5.48
C ILE A 127 5.10 -5.09 4.49
N ARG A 128 4.28 -5.47 3.50
CA ARG A 128 4.69 -6.39 2.44
C ARG A 128 5.92 -5.87 1.69
N TYR A 129 5.90 -4.63 1.24
CA TYR A 129 7.03 -4.04 0.52
C TYR A 129 8.24 -3.80 1.43
N GLY A 130 8.02 -3.36 2.67
CA GLY A 130 9.08 -3.24 3.69
C GLY A 130 9.77 -4.58 3.96
N ALA A 131 9.00 -5.66 4.10
CA ALA A 131 9.52 -7.02 4.29
C ALA A 131 10.30 -7.53 3.07
N LYS A 132 9.87 -7.19 1.84
CA LYS A 132 10.64 -7.49 0.62
C LYS A 132 11.99 -6.79 0.65
N ILE A 133 12.01 -5.49 0.93
CA ILE A 133 13.25 -4.69 1.02
C ILE A 133 14.19 -5.26 2.08
N TRP A 134 13.67 -5.57 3.26
CA TRP A 134 14.48 -6.12 4.37
C TRP A 134 15.10 -7.49 4.03
N GLN A 135 14.36 -8.35 3.30
CA GLN A 135 14.87 -9.63 2.85
C GLN A 135 15.92 -9.51 1.73
N TYR A 136 15.75 -8.56 0.79
CA TYR A 136 16.78 -8.31 -0.23
C TYR A 136 18.10 -7.83 0.37
N ARG A 137 18.05 -7.10 1.49
CA ARG A 137 19.25 -6.60 2.18
C ARG A 137 19.99 -7.63 3.01
N GLN A 138 19.36 -8.76 3.35
CA GLN A 138 19.95 -9.78 4.23
C GLN A 138 20.84 -10.81 3.54
N GLY A 139 21.01 -10.72 2.23
CA GLY A 139 21.88 -11.64 1.49
C GLY A 139 21.12 -12.69 0.74
#